data_AF-A0A7Y2NFL5-F1
#
_entry.id   AF-A0A7Y2NFL5-F1
#
_cell.length_a   1.000
_cell.length_b   1.000
_cell.length_c   1.000
_cell.angle_alpha   90.00
_cell.angle_beta   90.00
_cell.angle_gamma   90.00
#
_symmetry.space_group_name_H-M   'P 1'
#
loop_
_entity.id
_entity.type
_entity.pdbx_description
1 polymer ?
#
loop_
_entity_poly.entity_id
_entity_poly.type
_entity_poly.pdbx_seq_one_letter_code
_entity_poly.pdbx_strand_id
1 'polypeptide(L)' 'MTADTLTLVRWPLAPLLASAGNPPVAQLARQVGVATRTVWRWQLRGLTDTQADRAAVALGLHPANIWDHWYQPDHQ' A
#
# COMPACT_ATOMS: atom_id res chain seq x y z
N MET A 1 23.32 -0.41 23.73
CA MET A 1 23.67 -0.10 22.32
C MET A 1 23.12 -1.25 21.52
N THR A 2 22.05 -1.11 20.75
CA THR A 2 21.79 -0.10 19.71
C THR A 2 20.29 0.23 19.67
N ALA A 3 19.97 1.50 19.40
CA ALA A 3 18.62 1.88 19.01
C ALA A 3 18.32 1.18 17.69
N ASP A 4 17.52 0.12 17.77
CA ASP A 4 17.00 -0.57 16.60
C ASP A 4 16.09 0.43 15.91
N THR A 5 16.62 1.07 14.88
CA THR A 5 15.85 2.03 14.09
C THR A 5 14.88 1.18 13.31
N LEU A 6 13.68 0.98 13.87
CA LEU A 6 12.59 0.25 13.23
C LEU A 6 12.34 0.91 11.87
N THR A 7 12.94 0.35 10.83
CA THR A 7 12.75 0.83 9.47
C THR A 7 11.33 0.46 9.12
N LEU A 8 10.40 1.40 9.30
CA LEU A 8 8.99 1.16 9.05
C LEU A 8 8.82 0.87 7.56
N VAL A 9 8.51 -0.38 7.23
CA VAL A 9 8.25 -0.87 5.88
C VAL A 9 7.28 0.07 5.16
N ARG A 10 7.57 0.32 3.87
CA ARG A 10 6.76 1.15 2.99
C ARG A 10 6.44 0.39 1.72
N TRP A 11 5.18 0.01 1.57
CA TRP A 11 4.70 -0.71 0.41
C TRP A 11 4.51 0.25 -0.77
N PRO A 12 4.99 -0.09 -1.98
CA PRO A 12 4.79 0.74 -3.15
C PRO A 12 3.31 0.79 -3.53
N LEU A 13 2.87 1.94 -4.04
CA LEU A 13 1.51 2.13 -4.54
C LEU A 13 1.25 1.40 -5.86
N ALA A 14 2.30 1.22 -6.69
CA ALA A 14 2.16 0.71 -8.05
C ALA A 14 1.47 -0.67 -8.14
N PRO A 15 1.81 -1.67 -7.30
CA PRO A 15 1.10 -2.95 -7.33
C PRO A 15 -0.39 -2.82 -6.97
N LEU A 16 -0.74 -1.98 -5.98
CA LEU A 16 -2.13 -1.71 -5.64
C LEU A 16 -2.90 -1.07 -6.81
N LEU A 17 -2.29 -0.11 -7.50
CA LEU A 17 -2.85 0.51 -8.71
C LEU A 17 -3.10 -0.54 -9.81
N ALA A 18 -2.12 -1.42 -10.05
CA ALA A 18 -2.23 -2.48 -11.04
C ALA A 18 -3.37 -3.46 -10.71
N SER A 19 -3.46 -3.91 -9.46
CA SER A 19 -4.56 -4.77 -8.98
C SER A 19 -5.93 -4.11 -9.08
N ALA A 20 -6.00 -2.77 -9.00
CA ALA A 20 -7.24 -2.00 -9.20
C ALA A 20 -7.57 -1.73 -10.68
N GLY A 21 -6.73 -2.17 -11.62
CA GLY A 21 -6.90 -1.94 -13.06
C GLY A 21 -6.33 -0.60 -13.57
N ASN A 22 -5.33 -0.04 -12.90
CA ASN A 22 -4.71 1.26 -13.18
C ASN A 22 -5.69 2.44 -13.33
N PRO A 23 -6.64 2.62 -12.39
CA PRO A 23 -7.59 3.70 -12.45
C PRO A 23 -6.94 5.06 -12.15
N PRO A 24 -7.59 6.18 -12.52
CA PRO A 24 -7.20 7.51 -12.03
C PRO A 24 -7.16 7.57 -10.50
N VAL A 25 -6.28 8.39 -9.93
CA VAL A 25 -6.07 8.52 -8.46
C VAL A 25 -7.38 8.76 -7.70
N ALA A 26 -8.26 9.61 -8.21
CA ALA A 26 -9.55 9.90 -7.58
C ALA A 26 -10.49 8.69 -7.56
N GLN A 27 -10.41 7.82 -8.57
CA GLN A 27 -11.17 6.58 -8.60
C GLN A 27 -10.58 5.55 -7.63
N LEU A 28 -9.25 5.38 -7.60
CA LEU A 28 -8.60 4.52 -6.61
C LEU A 28 -8.97 4.95 -5.19
N ALA A 29 -8.93 6.25 -4.91
CA ALA A 29 -9.28 6.81 -3.60
C ALA A 29 -10.71 6.43 -3.17
N ARG A 30 -11.68 6.46 -4.10
CA ARG A 30 -13.05 6.02 -3.85
C ARG A 30 -13.14 4.51 -3.61
N GLN A 31 -12.45 3.71 -4.42
CA GLN A 31 -12.45 2.25 -4.28
C GLN A 31 -11.88 1.80 -2.94
N VAL A 32 -10.79 2.43 -2.48
CA VAL A 32 -10.14 2.08 -1.21
C VAL A 32 -10.66 2.85 0.01
N GLY A 33 -11.66 3.72 -0.18
CA GLY A 33 -12.33 4.45 0.91
C GLY A 33 -11.46 5.52 1.60
N VAL A 34 -10.57 6.19 0.87
CA VAL A 34 -9.71 7.27 1.41
C VAL A 34 -9.85 8.56 0.61
N ALA A 35 -9.33 9.67 1.16
CA ALA A 35 -9.26 10.92 0.41
C ALA A 35 -8.20 10.86 -0.71
N THR A 36 -8.42 11.52 -1.85
CA THR A 36 -7.46 11.60 -2.96
C THR A 36 -6.07 12.07 -2.52
N ARG A 37 -6.00 13.03 -1.59
CA ARG A 37 -4.74 13.51 -0.99
C ARG A 37 -3.94 12.42 -0.28
N THR A 38 -4.62 11.40 0.25
CA THR A 38 -3.99 10.25 0.92
C THR A 38 -3.29 9.37 -0.11
N VAL A 39 -3.94 9.10 -1.25
CA VAL A 39 -3.33 8.33 -2.34
C VAL A 39 -2.12 9.05 -2.93
N TRP A 40 -2.18 10.38 -3.12
CA TRP A 40 -1.01 11.17 -3.53
C TRP A 40 0.15 11.08 -2.52
N ARG A 41 -0.14 11.03 -1.22
CA ARG A 41 0.90 10.82 -0.19
C ARG A 41 1.49 9.42 -0.27
N TRP A 42 0.68 8.40 -0.54
CA TRP A 42 1.17 7.03 -0.75
C TRP A 42 2.09 6.93 -1.96
N GLN A 43 1.81 7.67 -3.04
CA GLN A 43 2.69 7.71 -4.21
C GLN A 43 4.09 8.25 -3.87
N LEU A 44 4.18 9.22 -2.96
CA LEU A 44 5.43 9.85 -2.56
C LEU A 44 6.19 9.09 -1.46
N ARG A 45 5.46 8.41 -0.56
CA ARG A 45 6.02 7.87 0.69
C ARG A 45 5.85 6.36 0.86
N GLY A 46 5.10 5.72 -0.03
CA GLY A 46 4.59 4.37 0.16
C GLY A 46 3.48 4.29 1.22
N LEU A 47 2.91 3.10 1.35
CA LEU A 47 1.90 2.75 2.32
C LEU A 47 2.54 2.10 3.54
N THR A 48 2.07 2.40 4.75
CA THR A 48 2.38 1.59 5.94
C THR A 48 1.68 0.23 5.84
N ASP A 49 2.08 -0.77 6.63
CA ASP A 49 1.42 -2.10 6.66
C ASP A 49 -0.09 -1.98 6.83
N THR A 50 -0.56 -1.23 7.83
CA THR A 50 -2.00 -1.03 8.06
C THR A 50 -2.72 -0.35 6.89
N GLN A 51 -2.02 0.50 6.13
CA GLN A 51 -2.62 1.18 4.97
C GLN A 51 -2.70 0.24 3.77
N ALA A 52 -1.62 -0.52 3.52
CA ALA A 52 -1.57 -1.53 2.47
C ALA A 52 -2.62 -2.62 2.70
N ASP A 53 -2.74 -3.11 3.93
CA ASP A 53 -3.72 -4.10 4.34
C ASP A 53 -5.16 -3.63 4.06
N ARG A 54 -5.53 -2.47 4.61
CA ARG A 54 -6.88 -1.91 4.42
C ARG A 54 -7.18 -1.62 2.95
N ALA A 55 -6.21 -1.14 2.19
CA ALA A 55 -6.40 -0.84 0.79
C ALA A 55 -6.63 -2.11 -0.03
N ALA A 56 -5.89 -3.20 0.23
CA ALA A 56 -6.11 -4.50 -0.41
C ALA A 56 -7.49 -5.06 -0.08
N VAL A 57 -7.87 -5.05 1.21
CA VAL A 57 -9.17 -5.53 1.67
C VAL A 57 -10.32 -4.74 1.03
N ALA A 58 -10.17 -3.43 0.88
CA ALA A 58 -11.17 -2.59 0.23
C ALA A 58 -11.36 -2.91 -1.27
N LEU A 59 -10.33 -3.48 -1.92
CA LEU A 59 -10.43 -4.03 -3.28
C LEU A 59 -10.92 -5.48 -3.31
N GLY A 60 -11.23 -6.09 -2.16
CA GLY A 60 -11.61 -7.49 -2.06
C GLY A 60 -10.44 -8.47 -2.23
N LEU A 61 -9.21 -8.01 -1.99
CA LEU A 61 -7.98 -8.77 -2.18
C LEU A 61 -7.24 -8.95 -0.84
N HIS A 62 -6.42 -10.00 -0.76
CA HIS A 62 -5.45 -10.14 0.31
C HIS A 62 -4.14 -9.40 -0.05
N PRO A 63 -3.45 -8.73 0.89
CA PRO A 63 -2.22 -7.97 0.59
C PRO A 63 -1.11 -8.80 -0.07
N ALA A 64 -0.95 -10.07 0.33
CA ALA A 64 0.01 -10.98 -0.28
C ALA A 64 -0.28 -11.31 -1.76
N ASN A 65 -1.49 -11.02 -2.27
CA ASN A 65 -1.81 -11.13 -3.68
C ASN A 65 -1.38 -9.89 -4.49
N ILE A 66 -1.03 -8.81 -3.79
CA ILE A 66 -0.64 -7.51 -4.37
C ILE A 66 0.87 -7.29 -4.21
N TRP A 67 1.43 -7.69 -3.07
CA TRP A 67 2.85 -7.51 -2.76
C TRP A 67 3.51 -8.86 -2.44
N ASP A 68 4.47 -9.28 -3.28
CA ASP A 68 5.09 -10.61 -3.23
C ASP A 68 5.77 -10.94 -1.89
N HIS A 69 6.37 -9.96 -1.23
CA HIS A 69 7.09 -10.12 0.03
C HIS A 69 6.27 -9.73 1.26
N TRP A 70 4.93 -9.75 1.19
CA TRP A 70 4.05 -9.31 2.27
C TRP A 70 4.37 -9.91 3.65
N TYR A 71 4.68 -11.21 3.70
CA TYR A 71 5.00 -11.91 4.95
C TYR A 71 6.46 -11.78 5.39
N GLN A 72 7.34 -11.29 4.51
CA GLN A 72 8.78 -11.16 4.72
C GLN A 72 9.29 -9.84 4.12
N PRO A 73 8.86 -8.69 4.66
CA PRO A 73 9.09 -7.38 4.04
C PRO A 73 10.56 -6.97 3.96
N ASP A 74 11.44 -7.57 4.77
CA ASP A 74 12.89 -7.28 4.77
C ASP A 74 13.62 -7.79 3.51
N HIS A 75 12.93 -8.55 2.65
CA HIS A 75 13.47 -9.13 1.41
C HIS A 75 12.96 -8.44 0.13
N GLN A 76 12.48 -7.19 0.23
CA GLN A 76 11.92 -6.42 -0.88
C GLN A 76 12.97 -5.83 -1.84
#